data_AF-A0A7V4MF75-F1
#
_entry.id   AF-A0A7V4MF75-F1
#
_cell.length_a   1.000
_cell.length_b   1.000
_cell.length_c   1.000
_cell.angle_alpha   90.00
_cell.angle_beta   90.00
_cell.angle_gamma   90.00
#
_symmetry.space_group_name_H-M   'P 1'
#
loop_
_entity.id
_entity.type
_entity.pdbx_description
1 polymer ?
#
loop_
_entity_poly.entity_id
_entity_poly.type
_entity_poly.pdbx_seq_one_letter_code
_entity_poly.pdbx_strand_id
1 'polypeptide(L)'
;MKASSQPVQDFIHHVSASLADNTFIGLILSGGTVPDGPRRLTARWVRLKDGPRLSLTAKHAKQDLTRNLRFEEVEAWLQRELAGGFRSALLRTTARDWQLSVPGDRAPWLISHRPSVKGAPSRAHDRAKTTWLDASAGDWLWGLGVCDDQGRVIPSMADKHRQIHRYLEIFSHLAKDCGWAPEAPQAVTEAQPVRRVWIEGEEEASPATTPPPVSPSAAPLTLADMGCGKGYLTFGLWHLLCRRWRLAARVLGVDNRPRLVHKLGQFAADLEARGLEFIAGDIATAKLPRLDALIALHACNTATDDALRRGVELGAKLIVLAPCCHQEVRPQLGRPGPLAPVLEHGIMAERMAEWATDGLRALFLEWAGYRTKLIEFVGTEHTPKNLMLVGIRESDPFTHEPARRRIADFKSFFGLTRHALDPLLA
;
A
#
# COMPACT_ATOMS: atom_id res chain seq x y z
N MET A 1 17.32 -40.32 -19.70
CA MET A 1 18.17 -40.22 -18.48
C MET A 1 17.48 -41.04 -17.40
N LYS A 2 18.18 -41.98 -16.76
CA LYS A 2 17.62 -42.82 -15.68
C LYS A 2 17.08 -41.90 -14.57
N ALA A 3 15.84 -42.12 -14.16
CA ALA A 3 15.24 -41.40 -13.04
C ALA A 3 16.09 -41.68 -11.79
N SER A 4 16.55 -40.62 -11.12
CA SER A 4 17.25 -40.76 -9.83
C SER A 4 16.37 -41.46 -8.81
N SER A 5 16.99 -42.29 -7.98
CA SER A 5 16.32 -43.03 -6.92
C SER A 5 15.84 -42.14 -5.77
N GLN A 6 16.18 -40.84 -5.74
CA GLN A 6 15.77 -39.90 -4.68
C GLN A 6 15.43 -38.50 -5.24
N PRO A 7 14.27 -38.32 -5.88
CA PRO A 7 13.88 -37.05 -6.53
C PRO A 7 13.87 -35.82 -5.61
N VAL A 8 13.59 -36.02 -4.32
CA VAL A 8 13.60 -34.94 -3.31
C VAL A 8 15.04 -34.49 -3.02
N GLN A 9 15.97 -35.43 -2.81
CA GLN A 9 17.36 -35.11 -2.50
C GLN A 9 18.06 -34.45 -3.71
N ASP A 10 17.76 -34.92 -4.91
CA ASP A 10 18.22 -34.29 -6.16
C ASP A 10 17.75 -32.84 -6.28
N PHE A 11 16.46 -32.58 -5.99
CA PHE A 11 15.92 -31.23 -6.04
C PHE A 11 16.64 -30.30 -5.05
N ILE A 12 16.86 -30.77 -3.81
CA ILE A 12 17.56 -30.01 -2.77
C ILE A 12 19.01 -29.73 -3.19
N HIS A 13 19.69 -30.74 -3.75
CA HIS A 13 21.02 -30.58 -4.30
C HIS A 13 21.05 -29.50 -5.40
N HIS A 14 20.10 -29.50 -6.33
CA HIS A 14 20.00 -28.47 -7.36
C HIS A 14 19.77 -27.07 -6.78
N VAL A 15 18.99 -26.93 -5.70
CA VAL A 15 18.84 -25.63 -5.02
C VAL A 15 20.17 -25.18 -4.45
N SER A 16 20.84 -26.00 -3.64
CA SER A 16 22.13 -25.66 -3.01
C SER A 16 23.21 -25.35 -4.04
N ALA A 17 23.32 -26.16 -5.10
CA ALA A 17 24.26 -25.92 -6.19
C ALA A 17 24.00 -24.58 -6.89
N SER A 18 22.73 -24.27 -7.18
CA SER A 18 22.37 -23.02 -7.86
C SER A 18 22.65 -21.75 -7.04
N LEU A 19 22.63 -21.87 -5.71
CA LEU A 19 23.00 -20.79 -4.79
C LEU A 19 24.52 -20.58 -4.76
N ALA A 20 25.29 -21.66 -4.82
CA ALA A 20 26.76 -21.62 -4.83
C ALA A 20 27.33 -21.13 -6.17
N ASP A 21 26.76 -21.59 -7.30
CA ASP A 21 27.25 -21.29 -8.65
C ASP A 21 26.63 -20.04 -9.29
N ASN A 22 25.82 -19.29 -8.51
CA ASN A 22 25.16 -18.07 -8.93
C ASN A 22 24.06 -18.17 -9.99
N THR A 23 23.59 -19.38 -10.31
CA THR A 23 22.53 -19.56 -11.31
C THR A 23 21.11 -19.43 -10.73
N PHE A 24 20.95 -19.38 -9.40
CA PHE A 24 19.65 -19.28 -8.73
C PHE A 24 18.87 -18.02 -9.14
N ILE A 25 17.61 -18.21 -9.55
CA ILE A 25 16.66 -17.14 -9.90
C ILE A 25 15.58 -17.02 -8.83
N GLY A 26 15.04 -18.14 -8.37
CA GLY A 26 13.97 -18.15 -7.38
C GLY A 26 13.52 -19.57 -7.05
N LEU A 27 12.90 -19.70 -5.88
CA LEU A 27 12.33 -20.97 -5.42
C LEU A 27 10.91 -20.73 -4.91
N ILE A 28 10.02 -21.66 -5.22
CA ILE A 28 8.61 -21.58 -4.83
C ILE A 28 8.20 -22.93 -4.27
N LEU A 29 7.64 -22.97 -3.07
CA LEU A 29 6.97 -24.14 -2.51
C LEU A 29 5.47 -23.86 -2.47
N SER A 30 4.66 -24.81 -2.93
CA SER A 30 3.21 -24.63 -3.14
C SER A 30 2.43 -25.83 -2.62
N GLY A 31 1.17 -25.60 -2.26
CA GLY A 31 0.26 -26.66 -1.82
C GLY A 31 0.55 -27.12 -0.39
N GLY A 32 0.94 -26.22 0.51
CA GLY A 32 1.14 -26.53 1.93
C GLY A 32 -0.16 -27.05 2.56
N THR A 33 -0.11 -28.20 3.23
CA THR A 33 -1.29 -28.88 3.81
C THR A 33 -1.44 -28.69 5.32
N VAL A 34 -0.47 -28.12 6.01
CA VAL A 34 -0.50 -27.90 7.46
C VAL A 34 -1.62 -26.90 7.83
N PRO A 35 -2.51 -27.23 8.79
CA PRO A 35 -3.47 -26.27 9.35
C PRO A 35 -2.76 -25.01 9.85
N ASP A 36 -3.30 -23.82 9.53
CA ASP A 36 -2.72 -22.50 9.84
C ASP A 36 -1.30 -22.22 9.30
N GLY A 37 -0.73 -23.14 8.53
CA GLY A 37 0.53 -22.96 7.82
C GLY A 37 0.41 -22.19 6.50
N PRO A 38 1.51 -21.69 5.94
CA PRO A 38 1.50 -20.99 4.66
C PRO A 38 1.13 -21.95 3.52
N ARG A 39 0.21 -21.53 2.65
CA ARG A 39 -0.14 -22.28 1.43
C ARG A 39 0.94 -22.20 0.35
N ARG A 40 1.74 -21.13 0.40
CA ARG A 40 2.81 -20.85 -0.55
C ARG A 40 3.97 -20.12 0.12
N LEU A 41 5.18 -20.59 -0.16
CA LEU A 41 6.44 -19.94 0.19
C LEU A 41 7.17 -19.54 -1.09
N THR A 42 7.77 -18.36 -1.09
CA THR A 42 8.66 -17.91 -2.16
C THR A 42 10.00 -17.54 -1.58
N ALA A 43 11.08 -17.89 -2.27
CA ALA A 43 12.43 -17.59 -1.87
C ALA A 43 13.13 -16.82 -2.97
N ARG A 44 13.86 -15.78 -2.56
CA ARG A 44 14.76 -15.01 -3.41
C ARG A 44 16.13 -14.95 -2.75
N TRP A 45 17.17 -15.02 -3.56
CA TRP A 45 18.51 -14.79 -3.06
C TRP A 45 18.80 -13.29 -2.93
N VAL A 46 19.41 -12.89 -1.82
CA VAL A 46 19.66 -11.49 -1.46
C VAL A 46 21.04 -11.34 -0.80
N ARG A 47 21.66 -10.17 -0.89
CA ARG A 47 22.99 -9.86 -0.34
C ARG A 47 22.93 -8.86 0.83
N LEU A 48 22.88 -9.34 2.07
CA LEU A 48 22.87 -8.47 3.25
C LEU A 48 24.29 -8.06 3.67
N LYS A 49 24.38 -7.14 4.64
CA LYS A 49 25.67 -6.71 5.24
C LYS A 49 26.48 -7.90 5.78
N ASP A 50 25.80 -8.88 6.36
CA ASP A 50 26.41 -10.09 6.96
C ASP A 50 26.49 -11.28 5.99
N GLY A 51 26.52 -11.02 4.69
CA GLY A 51 26.70 -12.01 3.62
C GLY A 51 25.43 -12.42 2.87
N PRO A 52 25.55 -13.35 1.91
CA PRO A 52 24.44 -13.84 1.11
C PRO A 52 23.42 -14.58 1.98
N ARG A 53 22.13 -14.37 1.69
CA ARG A 53 21.01 -15.02 2.36
C ARG A 53 19.95 -15.43 1.35
N LEU A 54 19.18 -16.45 1.70
CA LEU A 54 17.93 -16.78 1.04
C LEU A 54 16.78 -16.13 1.81
N SER A 55 16.18 -15.09 1.24
CA SER A 55 15.02 -14.40 1.81
C SER A 55 13.74 -15.12 1.43
N LEU A 56 13.03 -15.62 2.43
CA LEU A 56 11.80 -16.39 2.33
C LEU A 56 10.61 -15.50 2.67
N THR A 57 9.60 -15.48 1.82
CA THR A 57 8.33 -14.82 2.06
C THR A 57 7.21 -15.86 2.05
N ALA A 58 6.52 -15.99 3.18
CA ALA A 58 5.36 -16.83 3.40
C ALA A 58 4.09 -16.00 3.21
N LYS A 59 3.24 -16.37 2.25
CA LYS A 59 1.95 -15.71 2.07
C LYS A 59 0.90 -16.28 3.03
N HIS A 60 0.47 -15.49 4.00
CA HIS A 60 -0.70 -15.80 4.84
C HIS A 60 -1.89 -14.91 4.47
N ALA A 61 -3.09 -15.32 4.89
CA ALA A 61 -4.33 -14.58 4.63
C ALA A 61 -4.36 -13.16 5.22
N LYS A 62 -3.58 -12.89 6.29
CA LYS A 62 -3.59 -11.62 7.01
C LYS A 62 -2.27 -10.85 7.00
N GLN A 63 -1.12 -11.52 6.80
CA GLN A 63 0.19 -10.87 6.74
C GLN A 63 1.23 -11.74 6.03
N ASP A 64 2.10 -11.15 5.23
CA ASP A 64 3.23 -11.86 4.65
C ASP A 64 4.39 -11.89 5.66
N LEU A 65 4.85 -13.08 6.05
CA LEU A 65 5.99 -13.26 6.96
C LEU A 65 7.27 -13.40 6.15
N THR A 66 8.31 -12.62 6.47
CA THR A 66 9.62 -12.71 5.81
C THR A 66 10.71 -13.15 6.79
N ARG A 67 11.48 -14.18 6.43
CA ARG A 67 12.69 -14.62 7.16
C ARG A 67 13.88 -14.74 6.21
N ASN A 68 15.10 -14.59 6.73
CA ASN A 68 16.32 -14.75 5.93
C ASN A 68 17.12 -15.94 6.46
N LEU A 69 17.45 -16.89 5.58
CA LEU A 69 18.27 -18.05 5.90
C LEU A 69 19.69 -17.88 5.37
N ARG A 70 20.66 -18.42 6.09
CA ARG A 70 22.02 -18.61 5.58
C ARG A 70 22.05 -19.78 4.61
N PHE A 71 23.00 -19.78 3.69
CA PHE A 71 23.08 -20.81 2.66
C PHE A 71 23.32 -22.20 3.24
N GLU A 72 24.06 -22.28 4.34
CA GLU A 72 24.35 -23.52 5.04
C GLU A 72 23.09 -24.10 5.72
N GLU A 73 22.05 -23.28 5.92
CA GLU A 73 20.79 -23.68 6.56
C GLU A 73 19.73 -24.14 5.55
N VAL A 74 19.93 -23.89 4.25
CA VAL A 74 18.91 -24.08 3.21
C VAL A 74 18.55 -25.56 3.02
N GLU A 75 19.53 -26.45 3.05
CA GLU A 75 19.30 -27.89 2.86
C GLU A 75 18.43 -28.48 3.98
N ALA A 76 18.85 -28.30 5.24
CA ALA A 76 18.10 -28.77 6.40
C ALA A 76 16.72 -28.11 6.50
N TRP A 77 16.59 -26.86 6.02
CA TRP A 77 15.31 -26.19 5.91
C TRP A 77 14.39 -26.85 4.86
N LEU A 78 14.87 -27.06 3.64
CA LEU A 78 14.06 -27.66 2.57
C LEU A 78 13.60 -29.08 2.89
N GLN A 79 14.46 -29.88 3.50
CA GLN A 79 14.09 -31.24 3.95
C GLN A 79 12.89 -31.20 4.89
N ARG A 80 12.88 -30.27 5.85
CA ARG A 80 11.76 -30.11 6.79
C ARG A 80 10.48 -29.63 6.12
N GLU A 81 10.54 -28.64 5.23
CA GLU A 81 9.32 -28.10 4.59
C GLU A 81 8.69 -29.09 3.60
N LEU A 82 9.50 -29.82 2.84
CA LEU A 82 9.02 -30.83 1.90
C LEU A 82 8.47 -32.07 2.62
N ALA A 83 9.03 -32.44 3.78
CA ALA A 83 8.44 -33.45 4.66
C ALA A 83 7.16 -32.92 5.37
N GLY A 84 7.12 -31.62 5.66
CA GLY A 84 6.09 -30.96 6.45
C GLY A 84 4.76 -30.71 5.74
N GLY A 85 4.65 -30.98 4.43
CA GLY A 85 3.34 -30.99 3.74
C GLY A 85 3.21 -30.08 2.52
N PHE A 86 4.30 -29.53 1.98
CA PHE A 86 4.25 -28.92 0.65
C PHE A 86 4.21 -29.98 -0.45
N ARG A 87 3.23 -29.86 -1.37
CA ARG A 87 2.99 -30.85 -2.43
C ARG A 87 3.77 -30.59 -3.72
N SER A 88 4.30 -29.38 -3.90
CA SER A 88 5.10 -29.04 -5.09
C SER A 88 6.17 -28.01 -4.76
N ALA A 89 7.32 -28.13 -5.42
CA ALA A 89 8.36 -27.13 -5.40
C ALA A 89 8.89 -26.84 -6.81
N LEU A 90 9.18 -25.57 -7.09
CA LEU A 90 9.74 -25.10 -8.34
C LEU A 90 11.00 -24.29 -8.06
N LEU A 91 12.14 -24.78 -8.54
CA LEU A 91 13.39 -24.04 -8.59
C LEU A 91 13.55 -23.48 -10.01
N ARG A 92 13.86 -22.18 -10.09
CA ARG A 92 14.22 -21.51 -11.34
C ARG A 92 15.69 -21.16 -11.31
N THR A 93 16.41 -21.50 -12.38
CA THR A 93 17.82 -21.11 -12.57
C THR A 93 18.02 -20.55 -13.97
N THR A 94 19.17 -19.91 -14.23
CA THR A 94 19.54 -19.43 -15.56
C THR A 94 19.77 -20.58 -16.55
N ALA A 95 20.08 -21.78 -16.05
CA ALA A 95 20.41 -22.95 -16.85
C ALA A 95 19.20 -23.85 -17.12
N ARG A 96 18.41 -24.17 -16.09
CA ARG A 96 17.20 -25.04 -16.14
C ARG A 96 16.22 -24.71 -15.02
N ASP A 97 14.95 -25.01 -15.26
CA ASP A 97 13.95 -25.02 -14.20
C ASP A 97 13.70 -26.45 -13.74
N TRP A 98 13.52 -26.65 -12.44
CA TRP A 98 13.29 -27.95 -11.83
C TRP A 98 11.98 -27.94 -11.06
N GLN A 99 11.06 -28.82 -11.41
CA GLN A 99 9.77 -28.96 -10.76
C GLN A 99 9.68 -30.30 -10.04
N LEU A 100 9.66 -30.24 -8.71
CA LEU A 100 9.41 -31.38 -7.83
C LEU A 100 7.91 -31.46 -7.52
N SER A 101 7.35 -32.65 -7.63
CA SER A 101 6.01 -32.97 -7.14
C SER A 101 6.12 -34.03 -6.05
N VAL A 102 5.44 -33.80 -4.93
CA VAL A 102 5.39 -34.69 -3.76
C VAL A 102 3.91 -34.97 -3.43
N PRO A 103 3.24 -35.82 -4.22
CA PRO A 103 1.87 -36.22 -3.96
C PRO A 103 1.81 -37.01 -2.65
N GLY A 104 0.69 -36.94 -1.93
CA GLY A 104 0.52 -37.74 -0.71
C GLY A 104 0.29 -39.22 -0.97
N ASP A 105 -0.10 -39.56 -2.19
CA ASP A 105 -0.61 -40.86 -2.63
C ASP A 105 0.31 -41.57 -3.63
N ARG A 106 1.37 -40.91 -4.11
CA ARG A 106 2.30 -41.45 -5.14
C ARG A 106 3.74 -41.07 -4.82
N ALA A 107 4.67 -41.86 -5.37
CA ALA A 107 6.09 -41.56 -5.26
C ALA A 107 6.41 -40.16 -5.83
N PRO A 108 7.28 -39.37 -5.17
CA PRO A 108 7.70 -38.08 -5.69
C PRO A 108 8.40 -38.22 -7.03
N TRP A 109 8.31 -37.19 -7.87
CA TRP A 109 9.06 -37.12 -9.11
C TRP A 109 9.58 -35.71 -9.38
N LEU A 110 10.67 -35.64 -10.12
CA LEU A 110 11.37 -34.40 -10.48
C LEU A 110 11.41 -34.27 -12.00
N ILE A 111 10.94 -33.14 -12.51
CA ILE A 111 10.95 -32.81 -13.94
C ILE A 111 11.89 -31.62 -14.17
N SER A 112 12.75 -31.72 -15.18
CA SER A 112 13.57 -30.59 -15.64
C SER A 112 12.95 -29.95 -16.88
N HIS A 113 12.87 -28.62 -16.90
CA HIS A 113 12.42 -27.81 -18.02
C HIS A 113 13.54 -26.89 -18.53
N ARG A 114 13.35 -26.35 -19.74
CA ARG A 114 14.18 -25.24 -20.24
C ARG A 114 14.04 -24.03 -19.30
N PRO A 115 15.09 -23.21 -19.13
CA PRO A 115 15.07 -22.09 -18.20
C PRO A 115 14.03 -21.06 -18.66
N SER A 116 13.15 -20.64 -17.75
CA SER A 116 12.15 -19.62 -18.04
C SER A 116 12.70 -18.19 -18.02
N VAL A 117 13.90 -17.99 -17.47
CA VAL A 117 14.64 -16.72 -17.47
C VAL A 117 16.12 -17.01 -17.74
N LYS A 118 16.72 -16.32 -18.71
CA LYS A 118 18.10 -16.60 -19.18
C LYS A 118 19.19 -15.76 -18.49
N GLY A 119 18.83 -14.83 -17.62
CA GLY A 119 19.76 -13.96 -16.90
C GLY A 119 19.49 -13.97 -15.40
N ALA A 120 20.55 -14.02 -14.57
CA ALA A 120 20.38 -14.01 -13.12
C ALA A 120 19.75 -12.66 -12.68
N PRO A 121 18.76 -12.66 -11.78
CA PRO A 121 18.18 -11.44 -11.23
C PRO A 121 19.24 -10.52 -10.66
N SER A 122 18.99 -9.22 -10.68
CA SER A 122 19.82 -8.28 -9.93
C SER A 122 19.84 -8.67 -8.44
N ARG A 123 21.04 -8.57 -7.90
CA ARG A 123 21.50 -9.14 -6.62
C ARG A 123 21.66 -8.06 -5.56
N ALA A 124 21.64 -6.81 -6.03
CA ALA A 124 21.65 -5.62 -5.23
C ALA A 124 20.33 -5.51 -4.47
N HIS A 125 20.42 -5.22 -3.16
CA HIS A 125 19.26 -4.81 -2.38
C HIS A 125 18.69 -3.48 -2.85
N ASP A 126 19.55 -2.61 -3.40
CA ASP A 126 19.11 -1.46 -4.15
C ASP A 126 18.75 -1.90 -5.56
N ARG A 127 17.53 -2.43 -5.68
CA ARG A 127 16.71 -1.97 -6.81
C ARG A 127 16.74 -0.45 -6.67
N ALA A 128 17.42 0.28 -7.57
CA ALA A 128 17.44 1.74 -7.56
C ALA A 128 16.02 2.19 -7.24
N LYS A 129 15.80 2.72 -6.03
CA LYS A 129 14.45 2.93 -5.52
C LYS A 129 13.75 3.75 -6.57
N THR A 130 12.69 3.21 -7.16
CA THR A 130 11.90 3.95 -8.13
C THR A 130 11.33 5.13 -7.36
N THR A 131 12.01 6.28 -7.46
CA THR A 131 11.49 7.51 -6.87
C THR A 131 10.33 7.95 -7.75
N TRP A 132 9.17 8.07 -7.13
CA TRP A 132 8.01 8.67 -7.80
C TRP A 132 8.13 10.20 -7.86
N LEU A 133 9.10 10.77 -7.16
CA LEU A 133 9.49 12.18 -7.21
C LEU A 133 10.74 12.28 -8.08
N ASP A 134 10.56 12.49 -9.39
CA ASP A 134 11.66 12.75 -10.32
C ASP A 134 11.92 14.25 -10.47
N ALA A 135 12.79 14.65 -11.40
CA ALA A 135 13.09 16.07 -11.64
C ALA A 135 11.83 16.89 -11.97
N SER A 136 10.81 16.28 -12.56
CA SER A 136 9.54 16.94 -12.85
C SER A 136 8.64 17.12 -11.63
N ALA A 137 9.07 16.73 -10.43
CA ALA A 137 8.44 17.09 -9.18
C ALA A 137 9.00 18.39 -8.57
N GLY A 138 10.12 18.89 -9.09
CA GLY A 138 10.88 19.98 -8.47
C GLY A 138 10.09 21.29 -8.34
N ASP A 139 9.29 21.65 -9.35
CA ASP A 139 8.48 22.86 -9.37
C ASP A 139 7.46 22.91 -8.21
N TRP A 140 6.67 21.85 -8.03
CA TRP A 140 5.66 21.80 -6.99
C TRP A 140 6.27 21.50 -5.61
N LEU A 141 7.35 20.71 -5.54
CA LEU A 141 8.06 20.49 -4.28
C LEU A 141 8.70 21.78 -3.76
N TRP A 142 9.28 22.58 -4.64
CA TRP A 142 9.80 23.89 -4.30
C TRP A 142 8.69 24.86 -3.91
N GLY A 143 7.62 24.97 -4.70
CA GLY A 143 6.52 25.87 -4.37
C GLY A 143 5.80 25.48 -3.08
N LEU A 144 5.70 24.20 -2.72
CA LEU A 144 5.18 23.81 -1.40
C LEU A 144 6.22 23.94 -0.26
N GLY A 145 7.41 24.46 -0.53
CA GLY A 145 8.47 24.68 0.45
C GLY A 145 9.13 23.40 0.98
N VAL A 146 9.13 22.31 0.19
CA VAL A 146 9.81 21.05 0.52
C VAL A 146 11.27 21.09 0.06
N CYS A 147 11.54 21.73 -1.09
CA CYS A 147 12.88 21.90 -1.65
C CYS A 147 13.28 23.38 -1.71
N ASP A 148 14.58 23.65 -1.74
CA ASP A 148 15.16 24.96 -2.04
C ASP A 148 15.14 25.24 -3.56
N ASP A 149 15.59 26.44 -3.94
CA ASP A 149 15.71 26.91 -5.33
C ASP A 149 16.68 26.06 -6.18
N GLN A 150 17.58 25.31 -5.54
CA GLN A 150 18.48 24.34 -6.18
C GLN A 150 17.88 22.93 -6.26
N GLY A 151 16.62 22.74 -5.83
CA GLY A 151 15.93 21.46 -5.83
C GLY A 151 16.36 20.50 -4.72
N ARG A 152 17.13 20.97 -3.74
CA ARG A 152 17.57 20.17 -2.58
C ARG A 152 16.50 20.20 -1.50
N VAL A 153 16.23 19.06 -0.89
CA VAL A 153 15.25 18.96 0.21
C VAL A 153 15.72 19.80 1.40
N ILE A 154 14.84 20.69 1.88
CA ILE A 154 15.13 21.53 3.05
C ILE A 154 15.25 20.61 4.28
N PRO A 155 16.28 20.74 5.12
CA PRO A 155 16.51 19.82 6.25
C PRO A 155 15.31 19.65 7.20
N SER A 156 14.60 20.74 7.52
CA SER A 156 13.39 20.70 8.35
C SER A 156 12.19 19.98 7.70
N MET A 157 12.26 19.75 6.39
CA MET A 157 11.22 19.11 5.58
C MET A 157 11.60 17.69 5.15
N ALA A 158 12.75 17.16 5.60
CA ALA A 158 13.23 15.82 5.25
C ALA A 158 12.20 14.73 5.61
N ASP A 159 11.57 14.82 6.79
CA ASP A 159 10.55 13.87 7.23
C ASP A 159 9.31 13.93 6.34
N LYS A 160 8.88 15.15 5.96
CA LYS A 160 7.75 15.35 5.07
C LYS A 160 8.03 14.77 3.69
N HIS A 161 9.22 15.02 3.14
CA HIS A 161 9.65 14.47 1.85
C HIS A 161 9.66 12.93 1.88
N ARG A 162 10.20 12.32 2.94
CA ARG A 162 10.17 10.86 3.14
C ARG A 162 8.74 10.32 3.21
N GLN A 163 7.85 11.02 3.93
CA GLN A 163 6.44 10.66 4.05
C GLN A 163 5.74 10.68 2.69
N ILE A 164 5.94 11.73 1.88
CA ILE A 164 5.38 11.84 0.52
C ILE A 164 5.89 10.67 -0.34
N HIS A 165 7.21 10.43 -0.36
CA HIS A 165 7.78 9.35 -1.17
C HIS A 165 7.22 7.98 -0.78
N ARG A 166 7.17 7.67 0.52
CA ARG A 166 6.63 6.40 1.02
C ARG A 166 5.15 6.23 0.69
N TYR A 167 4.39 7.31 0.78
CA TYR A 167 3.00 7.32 0.38
C TYR A 167 2.82 7.00 -1.11
N LEU A 168 3.58 7.65 -1.99
CA LEU A 168 3.51 7.38 -3.43
C LEU A 168 3.95 5.95 -3.76
N GLU A 169 4.91 5.40 -3.03
CA GLU A 169 5.30 3.99 -3.15
C GLU A 169 4.11 3.07 -2.85
N ILE A 170 3.49 3.21 -1.68
CA ILE A 170 2.34 2.40 -1.27
C ILE A 170 1.18 2.58 -2.26
N PHE A 171 0.82 3.83 -2.56
CA PHE A 171 -0.27 4.13 -3.47
C PHE A 171 -0.03 3.53 -4.87
N SER A 172 1.20 3.59 -5.39
CA SER A 172 1.54 3.00 -6.69
C SER A 172 1.28 1.49 -6.73
N HIS A 173 1.49 0.78 -5.63
CA HIS A 173 1.20 -0.65 -5.53
C HIS A 173 -0.31 -0.90 -5.44
N LEU A 174 -1.04 -0.09 -4.66
CA LEU A 174 -2.50 -0.21 -4.53
C LEU A 174 -3.23 0.12 -5.85
N ALA A 175 -2.76 1.14 -6.57
CA ALA A 175 -3.27 1.49 -7.88
C ALA A 175 -3.01 0.37 -8.91
N LYS A 176 -1.88 -0.34 -8.81
CA LYS A 176 -1.62 -1.57 -9.59
C LYS A 176 -2.59 -2.70 -9.24
N ASP A 177 -2.84 -2.94 -7.95
CA ASP A 177 -3.85 -3.91 -7.50
C ASP A 177 -5.24 -3.56 -8.05
N CYS A 178 -5.53 -2.26 -8.25
CA CYS A 178 -6.77 -1.77 -8.85
C CYS A 178 -6.80 -1.84 -10.40
N GLY A 179 -5.68 -2.19 -11.04
CA GLY A 179 -5.56 -2.25 -12.50
C GLY A 179 -5.38 -0.90 -13.19
N TRP A 180 -4.90 0.14 -12.48
CA TRP A 180 -4.75 1.49 -13.05
C TRP A 180 -3.36 1.80 -13.60
N ALA A 181 -2.36 0.97 -13.29
CA ALA A 181 -1.00 1.26 -13.74
C ALA A 181 -0.83 1.02 -15.24
N PRO A 182 -0.03 1.85 -15.93
CA PRO A 182 0.28 1.65 -17.34
C PRO A 182 1.08 0.36 -17.55
N GLU A 183 0.87 -0.30 -18.69
CA GLU A 183 1.50 -1.59 -19.04
C GLU A 183 3.03 -1.50 -19.21
N ALA A 184 3.61 -0.30 -19.36
CA ALA A 184 5.05 -0.09 -19.47
C ALA A 184 5.53 1.21 -18.77
N PRO A 185 6.73 1.21 -18.14
CA PRO A 185 7.34 2.42 -17.60
C PRO A 185 7.77 3.34 -18.75
N GLN A 186 7.14 4.51 -18.87
CA GLN A 186 7.48 5.51 -19.88
C GLN A 186 8.54 6.49 -19.36
N ALA A 187 9.45 6.91 -20.24
CA ALA A 187 10.58 7.77 -19.90
C ALA A 187 10.16 9.20 -19.51
N VAL A 188 10.92 9.78 -18.59
CA VAL A 188 10.71 11.12 -18.02
C VAL A 188 11.13 12.16 -19.05
N THR A 189 10.30 13.18 -19.28
CA THR A 189 10.67 14.38 -20.05
C THR A 189 10.88 15.54 -19.08
N GLU A 190 11.96 16.30 -19.30
CA GLU A 190 12.41 17.43 -18.46
C GLU A 190 11.32 18.47 -18.20
N ALA A 191 11.26 18.97 -16.97
CA ALA A 191 10.33 20.03 -16.56
C ALA A 191 10.86 21.41 -16.95
N GLN A 192 9.95 22.30 -17.34
CA GLN A 192 10.25 23.72 -17.58
C GLN A 192 10.32 24.48 -16.23
N PRO A 193 11.24 25.43 -16.08
CA PRO A 193 11.42 26.15 -14.82
C PRO A 193 10.28 27.15 -14.59
N VAL A 194 9.61 27.03 -13.43
CA VAL A 194 8.62 28.00 -12.96
C VAL A 194 9.33 29.08 -12.14
N ARG A 195 9.21 30.34 -12.56
CA ARG A 195 9.76 31.49 -11.84
C ARG A 195 8.67 32.10 -10.95
N ARG A 196 8.48 31.62 -9.72
CA ARG A 196 7.83 32.35 -8.62
C ARG A 196 7.97 31.60 -7.29
N VAL A 197 8.77 32.17 -6.39
CA VAL A 197 8.99 31.69 -5.02
C VAL A 197 7.75 32.03 -4.18
N TRP A 198 7.33 31.14 -3.28
CA TRP A 198 6.40 31.47 -2.21
C TRP A 198 7.07 32.44 -1.21
N ILE A 199 6.62 33.69 -1.17
CA ILE A 199 6.94 34.68 -0.12
C ILE A 199 5.61 35.23 0.41
N GLU A 200 5.50 35.40 1.73
CA GLU A 200 4.30 36.00 2.33
C GLU A 200 4.15 37.47 1.91
N GLY A 201 3.08 37.77 1.16
CA GLY A 201 2.64 39.12 0.81
C GLY A 201 3.02 39.55 -0.60
N GLU A 202 2.03 39.62 -1.49
CA GLU A 202 1.78 40.65 -2.53
C GLU A 202 0.89 40.10 -3.67
N GLU A 203 -0.03 40.95 -4.13
CA GLU A 203 -1.09 40.69 -5.10
C GLU A 203 -0.69 41.12 -6.53
N GLU A 204 -1.17 40.38 -7.53
CA GLU A 204 -1.87 40.84 -8.75
C GLU A 204 -1.60 39.99 -10.00
N ALA A 205 -2.63 39.93 -10.86
CA ALA A 205 -2.91 38.89 -11.84
C ALA A 205 -2.84 39.37 -13.31
N SER A 206 -2.66 38.45 -14.27
CA SER A 206 -3.24 38.51 -15.64
C SER A 206 -2.91 37.25 -16.48
N PRO A 207 -3.65 36.97 -17.58
CA PRO A 207 -4.14 35.61 -17.86
C PRO A 207 -3.45 34.84 -18.98
N ALA A 208 -3.83 33.56 -19.01
CA ALA A 208 -3.27 32.42 -19.72
C ALA A 208 -3.44 32.40 -21.25
N THR A 209 -2.55 31.65 -21.89
CA THR A 209 -2.66 31.13 -23.27
C THR A 209 -2.59 29.61 -23.27
N THR A 210 -3.46 28.96 -24.05
CA THR A 210 -3.82 27.53 -24.00
C THR A 210 -2.86 26.61 -24.79
N PRO A 211 -2.49 25.40 -24.29
CA PRO A 211 -1.84 24.35 -25.08
C PRO A 211 -2.65 23.01 -25.14
N PRO A 212 -2.29 22.04 -26.01
CA PRO A 212 -3.22 21.26 -26.85
C PRO A 212 -3.87 20.01 -26.20
N PRO A 213 -4.79 19.31 -26.92
CA PRO A 213 -5.64 18.27 -26.35
C PRO A 213 -4.92 16.92 -26.21
N VAL A 214 -5.35 16.16 -25.20
CA VAL A 214 -4.93 14.79 -24.90
C VAL A 214 -5.96 13.82 -25.50
N SER A 215 -5.52 12.75 -26.16
CA SER A 215 -6.37 11.78 -26.87
C SER A 215 -7.37 11.04 -25.95
N PRO A 216 -8.57 10.65 -26.45
CA PRO A 216 -9.65 10.13 -25.63
C PRO A 216 -9.72 8.60 -25.65
N SER A 217 -9.61 7.94 -24.49
CA SER A 217 -10.11 6.57 -24.29
C SER A 217 -10.14 6.25 -22.78
N ALA A 218 -11.35 5.98 -22.27
CA ALA A 218 -11.77 5.85 -20.86
C ALA A 218 -12.03 7.18 -20.12
N ALA A 219 -13.11 7.22 -19.32
CA ALA A 219 -13.42 8.35 -18.45
C ALA A 219 -12.25 8.59 -17.48
N PRO A 220 -11.92 9.85 -17.17
CA PRO A 220 -10.76 10.16 -16.35
C PRO A 220 -10.94 9.60 -14.93
N LEU A 221 -9.90 8.95 -14.41
CA LEU A 221 -9.88 8.45 -13.02
C LEU A 221 -10.09 9.62 -12.07
N THR A 222 -11.04 9.51 -11.14
CA THR A 222 -11.31 10.60 -10.18
C THR A 222 -10.92 10.19 -8.76
N LEU A 223 -10.05 10.96 -8.14
CA LEU A 223 -9.52 10.70 -6.80
C LEU A 223 -9.78 11.91 -5.90
N ALA A 224 -10.07 11.66 -4.63
CA ALA A 224 -10.17 12.72 -3.62
C ALA A 224 -9.21 12.50 -2.44
N ASP A 225 -8.51 13.56 -2.06
CA ASP A 225 -7.71 13.67 -0.83
C ASP A 225 -8.51 14.52 0.19
N MET A 226 -9.12 13.84 1.14
CA MET A 226 -10.04 14.41 2.13
C MET A 226 -9.25 14.93 3.33
N GLY A 227 -9.33 16.24 3.57
CA GLY A 227 -8.50 16.91 4.58
C GLY A 227 -7.06 17.13 4.09
N CYS A 228 -6.92 17.55 2.82
CA CYS A 228 -5.64 17.59 2.11
C CYS A 228 -4.59 18.55 2.70
N GLY A 229 -4.97 19.47 3.58
CA GLY A 229 -4.05 20.37 4.24
C GLY A 229 -3.29 21.24 3.26
N LYS A 230 -1.95 21.24 3.35
CA LYS A 230 -1.06 21.99 2.43
C LYS A 230 -0.94 21.34 1.04
N GLY A 231 -1.69 20.27 0.75
CA GLY A 231 -1.76 19.65 -0.56
C GLY A 231 -0.59 18.73 -0.94
N TYR A 232 0.39 18.47 -0.05
CA TYR A 232 1.57 17.66 -0.40
C TYR A 232 1.23 16.30 -1.04
N LEU A 233 0.25 15.59 -0.48
CA LEU A 233 -0.17 14.29 -1.01
C LEU A 233 -1.05 14.45 -2.25
N THR A 234 -1.91 15.46 -2.28
CA THR A 234 -2.72 15.81 -3.46
C THR A 234 -1.83 16.08 -4.69
N PHE A 235 -0.81 16.93 -4.55
CA PHE A 235 0.17 17.20 -5.58
C PHE A 235 1.00 15.95 -5.92
N GLY A 236 1.39 15.15 -4.92
CA GLY A 236 2.10 13.89 -5.16
C GLY A 236 1.28 12.89 -5.99
N LEU A 237 -0.02 12.72 -5.68
CA LEU A 237 -0.94 11.84 -6.42
C LEU A 237 -1.14 12.32 -7.85
N TRP A 238 -1.37 13.63 -8.01
CA TRP A 238 -1.47 14.24 -9.32
C TRP A 238 -0.20 14.05 -10.13
N HIS A 239 0.97 14.27 -9.52
CA HIS A 239 2.26 14.05 -10.16
C HIS A 239 2.42 12.59 -10.60
N LEU A 240 2.12 11.62 -9.73
CA LEU A 240 2.20 10.21 -10.05
C LEU A 240 1.25 9.82 -11.21
N LEU A 241 -0.02 10.23 -11.14
CA LEU A 241 -1.04 9.81 -12.11
C LEU A 241 -0.91 10.57 -13.43
N CYS A 242 -0.84 11.90 -13.38
CA CYS A 242 -0.90 12.77 -14.56
C CYS A 242 0.47 13.00 -15.19
N ARG A 243 1.53 13.21 -14.40
CA ARG A 243 2.89 13.46 -14.95
C ARG A 243 3.65 12.16 -15.22
N ARG A 244 3.77 11.28 -14.21
CA ARG A 244 4.57 10.04 -14.31
C ARG A 244 3.88 8.96 -15.13
N TRP A 245 2.61 8.67 -14.85
CA TRP A 245 1.85 7.62 -15.53
C TRP A 245 1.04 8.11 -16.72
N ARG A 246 0.96 9.43 -16.92
CA ARG A 246 0.27 10.08 -18.05
C ARG A 246 -1.17 9.58 -18.23
N LEU A 247 -1.83 9.29 -17.12
CA LEU A 247 -3.24 8.90 -17.09
C LEU A 247 -4.11 10.15 -17.17
N ALA A 248 -5.25 10.02 -17.85
CA ALA A 248 -6.34 10.98 -17.69
C ALA A 248 -6.90 10.82 -16.27
N ALA A 249 -6.56 11.74 -15.37
CA ALA A 249 -7.00 11.70 -13.99
C ALA A 249 -7.40 13.10 -13.49
N ARG A 250 -8.35 13.11 -12.55
CA ARG A 250 -8.79 14.26 -11.76
C ARG A 250 -8.46 13.97 -10.30
N VAL A 251 -7.62 14.78 -9.70
CA VAL A 251 -7.22 14.70 -8.29
C VAL A 251 -7.80 15.91 -7.57
N LEU A 252 -8.67 15.65 -6.61
CA LEU A 252 -9.43 16.64 -5.87
C LEU A 252 -8.86 16.76 -4.45
N GLY A 253 -8.32 17.91 -4.06
CA GLY A 253 -7.97 18.20 -2.68
C GLY A 253 -9.14 18.87 -1.95
N VAL A 254 -9.67 18.26 -0.89
CA VAL A 254 -10.77 18.82 -0.10
C VAL A 254 -10.24 19.31 1.25
N ASP A 255 -10.52 20.55 1.62
CA ASP A 255 -10.18 21.09 2.94
C ASP A 255 -11.21 22.14 3.39
N ASN A 256 -11.41 22.26 4.70
CA ASN A 256 -12.42 23.15 5.27
C ASN A 256 -11.96 24.61 5.39
N ARG A 257 -10.70 24.93 5.04
CA ARG A 257 -10.15 26.29 5.08
C ARG A 257 -10.20 26.93 3.68
N PRO A 258 -11.17 27.82 3.39
CA PRO A 258 -11.34 28.37 2.04
C PRO A 258 -10.12 29.16 1.55
N ARG A 259 -9.44 29.89 2.44
CA ARG A 259 -8.21 30.63 2.11
C ARG A 259 -7.07 29.71 1.67
N LEU A 260 -6.92 28.55 2.30
CA LEU A 260 -5.89 27.58 1.93
C LEU A 260 -6.21 26.93 0.59
N VAL A 261 -7.46 26.52 0.40
CA VAL A 261 -7.96 25.95 -0.86
C VAL A 261 -7.76 26.92 -2.02
N HIS A 262 -8.11 28.19 -1.84
CA HIS A 262 -7.94 29.20 -2.89
C HIS A 262 -6.47 29.34 -3.31
N LYS A 263 -5.55 29.43 -2.34
CA LYS A 263 -4.10 29.50 -2.60
C LYS A 263 -3.58 28.26 -3.33
N LEU A 264 -4.00 27.07 -2.91
CA LEU A 264 -3.60 25.82 -3.57
C LEU A 264 -4.16 25.73 -5.00
N GLY A 265 -5.38 26.21 -5.23
CA GLY A 265 -5.99 26.32 -6.54
C GLY A 265 -5.23 27.29 -7.46
N GLN A 266 -4.85 28.47 -6.95
CA GLN A 266 -4.00 29.42 -7.67
C GLN A 266 -2.65 28.80 -8.01
N PHE A 267 -2.00 28.15 -7.04
CA PHE A 267 -0.72 27.50 -7.27
C PHE A 267 -0.81 26.35 -8.29
N ALA A 268 -1.88 25.56 -8.26
CA ALA A 268 -2.14 24.55 -9.29
C ALA A 268 -2.34 25.18 -10.68
N ALA A 269 -3.01 26.33 -10.77
CA ALA A 269 -3.17 27.06 -12.02
C ALA A 269 -1.83 27.62 -12.54
N ASP A 270 -0.99 28.19 -11.67
CA ASP A 270 0.35 28.69 -12.02
C ASP A 270 1.29 27.60 -12.54
N LEU A 271 1.13 26.36 -12.05
CA LEU A 271 1.84 25.18 -12.51
C LEU A 271 1.23 24.54 -13.76
N GLU A 272 0.14 25.12 -14.29
CA GLU A 272 -0.69 24.55 -15.37
C GLU A 272 -1.08 23.09 -15.08
N ALA A 273 -1.39 22.80 -13.81
CA ALA A 273 -1.62 21.46 -13.30
C ALA A 273 -2.99 20.90 -13.72
N ARG A 274 -3.13 20.56 -15.01
CA ARG A 274 -4.36 19.98 -15.55
C ARG A 274 -4.76 18.73 -14.78
N GLY A 275 -6.03 18.67 -14.39
CA GLY A 275 -6.58 17.57 -13.60
C GLY A 275 -6.33 17.68 -12.09
N LEU A 276 -5.73 18.77 -11.59
CA LEU A 276 -5.62 19.05 -10.16
C LEU A 276 -6.62 20.14 -9.77
N GLU A 277 -7.52 19.85 -8.84
CA GLU A 277 -8.55 20.78 -8.38
C GLU A 277 -8.59 20.80 -6.84
N PHE A 278 -8.91 21.95 -6.25
CA PHE A 278 -9.08 22.09 -4.80
C PHE A 278 -10.48 22.61 -4.47
N ILE A 279 -11.14 21.98 -3.50
CA ILE A 279 -12.54 22.23 -3.14
C ILE A 279 -12.62 22.60 -1.66
N ALA A 280 -13.22 23.76 -1.38
CA ALA A 280 -13.49 24.20 -0.02
C ALA A 280 -14.75 23.52 0.50
N GLY A 281 -14.63 22.76 1.58
CA GLY A 281 -15.76 22.04 2.15
C GLY A 281 -15.39 21.14 3.31
N ASP A 282 -16.41 20.75 4.05
CA ASP A 282 -16.30 19.73 5.09
C ASP A 282 -16.33 18.32 4.47
N ILE A 283 -15.55 17.39 4.99
CA ILE A 283 -15.42 16.03 4.44
C ILE A 283 -16.79 15.35 4.35
N ALA A 284 -17.64 15.51 5.36
CA ALA A 284 -18.93 14.84 5.42
C ALA A 284 -19.95 15.37 4.41
N THR A 285 -19.81 16.64 3.97
CA THR A 285 -20.85 17.34 3.19
C THR A 285 -20.38 17.89 1.84
N ALA A 286 -19.08 17.85 1.54
CA ALA A 286 -18.53 18.30 0.27
C ALA A 286 -19.20 17.57 -0.91
N LYS A 287 -19.66 18.36 -1.88
CA LYS A 287 -20.27 17.85 -3.12
C LYS A 287 -19.16 17.38 -4.05
N LEU A 288 -19.07 16.06 -4.18
CA LEU A 288 -18.06 15.39 -5.00
C LEU A 288 -18.74 14.50 -6.04
N PRO A 289 -18.12 14.31 -7.21
CA PRO A 289 -18.57 13.30 -8.18
C PRO A 289 -18.34 11.89 -7.63
N ARG A 290 -18.76 10.87 -8.39
CA ARG A 290 -18.32 9.49 -8.17
C ARG A 290 -16.79 9.44 -8.15
N LEU A 291 -16.23 8.68 -7.20
CA LEU A 291 -14.79 8.55 -7.04
C LEU A 291 -14.34 7.14 -7.43
N ASP A 292 -13.13 7.04 -7.98
CA ASP A 292 -12.41 5.77 -8.15
C ASP A 292 -11.53 5.49 -6.94
N ALA A 293 -10.93 6.53 -6.34
CA ALA A 293 -10.21 6.44 -5.08
C ALA A 293 -10.57 7.56 -4.10
N LEU A 294 -10.56 7.25 -2.81
CA LEU A 294 -10.60 8.23 -1.74
C LEU A 294 -9.45 8.00 -0.77
N ILE A 295 -8.79 9.07 -0.38
CA ILE A 295 -7.70 9.07 0.58
C ILE A 295 -8.03 10.05 1.70
N ALA A 296 -7.66 9.71 2.94
CA ALA A 296 -7.68 10.64 4.06
C ALA A 296 -6.55 10.29 5.03
N LEU A 297 -5.52 11.15 5.12
CA LEU A 297 -4.39 10.93 6.02
C LEU A 297 -4.43 11.97 7.14
N HIS A 298 -4.43 11.50 8.38
CA HIS A 298 -4.54 12.33 9.59
C HIS A 298 -5.85 13.14 9.70
N ALA A 299 -6.94 12.68 9.08
CA ALA A 299 -8.26 13.21 9.34
C ALA A 299 -8.66 12.89 10.80
N CYS A 300 -8.61 13.88 11.67
CA CYS A 300 -8.77 13.68 13.11
C CYS A 300 -10.19 13.24 13.52
N ASN A 301 -10.24 12.40 14.56
CA ASN A 301 -11.45 11.85 15.15
C ASN A 301 -12.40 11.22 14.12
N THR A 302 -13.68 11.62 14.12
CA THR A 302 -14.72 11.12 13.22
C THR A 302 -14.52 11.54 11.77
N ALA A 303 -13.61 12.48 11.47
CA ALA A 303 -13.35 12.89 10.10
C ALA A 303 -12.80 11.74 9.22
N THR A 304 -12.06 10.79 9.81
CA THR A 304 -11.67 9.55 9.09
C THR A 304 -12.89 8.68 8.79
N ASP A 305 -13.85 8.62 9.72
CA ASP A 305 -15.08 7.84 9.55
C ASP A 305 -16.01 8.49 8.51
N ASP A 306 -16.12 9.82 8.50
CA ASP A 306 -16.80 10.56 7.44
C ASP A 306 -16.14 10.32 6.08
N ALA A 307 -14.80 10.36 6.01
CA ALA A 307 -14.08 10.06 4.78
C ALA A 307 -14.36 8.63 4.28
N LEU A 308 -14.35 7.64 5.18
CA LEU A 308 -14.67 6.25 4.88
C LEU A 308 -16.09 6.13 4.34
N ARG A 309 -17.07 6.66 5.05
CA ARG A 309 -18.48 6.65 4.64
C ARG A 309 -18.68 7.31 3.28
N ARG A 310 -18.09 8.48 3.05
CA ARG A 310 -18.11 9.16 1.74
C ARG A 310 -17.47 8.33 0.65
N GLY A 311 -16.38 7.63 0.93
CA GLY A 311 -15.73 6.73 -0.03
C GLY A 311 -16.66 5.59 -0.45
N VAL A 312 -17.41 5.03 0.50
CA VAL A 312 -18.40 3.99 0.22
C VAL A 312 -19.58 4.54 -0.59
N GLU A 313 -20.17 5.66 -0.16
CA GLU A 313 -21.32 6.32 -0.80
C GLU A 313 -21.00 6.79 -2.23
N LEU A 314 -19.80 7.31 -2.47
CA LEU A 314 -19.35 7.79 -3.78
C LEU A 314 -18.80 6.66 -4.67
N GLY A 315 -18.89 5.40 -4.23
CA GLY A 315 -18.57 4.23 -5.05
C GLY A 315 -17.07 4.00 -5.28
N ALA A 316 -16.21 4.49 -4.39
CA ALA A 316 -14.75 4.35 -4.52
C ALA A 316 -14.34 2.88 -4.66
N LYS A 317 -13.47 2.58 -5.62
CA LYS A 317 -12.83 1.26 -5.73
C LYS A 317 -11.72 1.09 -4.69
N LEU A 318 -10.99 2.16 -4.42
CA LEU A 318 -9.88 2.20 -3.46
C LEU A 318 -10.15 3.22 -2.34
N ILE A 319 -9.99 2.80 -1.09
CA ILE A 319 -10.03 3.69 0.07
C ILE A 319 -8.70 3.53 0.83
N VAL A 320 -8.01 4.64 1.12
CA VAL A 320 -6.73 4.64 1.85
C VAL A 320 -6.77 5.64 2.99
N LEU A 321 -6.72 5.15 4.23
CA LEU A 321 -6.87 5.95 5.44
C LEU A 321 -5.64 5.79 6.32
N ALA A 322 -5.09 6.89 6.85
CA ALA A 322 -4.18 6.84 8.00
C ALA A 322 -4.88 7.44 9.22
N PRO A 323 -5.62 6.61 9.98
CA PRO A 323 -6.34 7.05 11.16
C PRO A 323 -5.37 7.55 12.23
N CYS A 324 -5.74 8.63 12.92
CA CYS A 324 -4.89 9.23 13.95
C CYS A 324 -5.58 9.39 15.31
N CYS A 325 -6.84 9.01 15.46
CA CYS A 325 -7.64 9.38 16.63
C CYS A 325 -8.74 8.34 16.95
N HIS A 326 -9.07 8.21 18.24
CA HIS A 326 -9.96 7.19 18.82
C HIS A 326 -10.96 7.78 19.85
N GLN A 327 -11.24 9.09 19.75
CA GLN A 327 -11.98 9.84 20.79
C GLN A 327 -13.47 9.47 20.86
N GLU A 328 -14.06 8.92 19.79
CA GLU A 328 -15.44 8.40 19.83
C GLU A 328 -15.55 7.09 20.61
N VAL A 329 -14.62 6.16 20.38
CA VAL A 329 -14.65 4.81 20.97
C VAL A 329 -14.16 4.80 22.41
N ARG A 330 -13.09 5.54 22.73
CA ARG A 330 -12.47 5.57 24.07
C ARG A 330 -13.44 5.78 25.23
N PRO A 331 -14.34 6.78 25.24
CA PRO A 331 -15.25 7.00 26.38
C PRO A 331 -16.34 5.93 26.50
N GLN A 332 -16.57 5.12 25.45
CA GLN A 332 -17.55 4.04 25.43
C GLN A 332 -16.92 2.67 25.68
N LEU A 333 -15.59 2.57 25.68
CA LEU A 333 -14.87 1.30 25.71
C LEU A 333 -15.15 0.56 27.02
N GLY A 334 -16.01 -0.45 26.93
CA GLY A 334 -16.30 -1.38 28.00
C GLY A 334 -15.08 -2.20 28.39
N ARG A 335 -15.19 -2.86 29.54
CA ARG A 335 -14.13 -3.68 30.14
C ARG A 335 -14.58 -5.13 30.24
N PRO A 336 -14.78 -5.84 29.13
CA PRO A 336 -15.21 -7.23 29.17
C PRO A 336 -14.17 -8.12 29.82
N GLY A 337 -14.59 -9.14 30.57
CA GLY A 337 -13.70 -10.20 31.02
C GLY A 337 -13.19 -11.01 29.82
N PRO A 338 -11.91 -11.42 29.78
CA PRO A 338 -10.88 -11.30 30.83
C PRO A 338 -10.04 -10.02 30.76
N LEU A 339 -10.35 -9.08 29.86
CA LEU A 339 -9.54 -7.87 29.66
C LEU A 339 -9.71 -6.82 30.76
N ALA A 340 -10.77 -6.93 31.58
CA ALA A 340 -11.13 -5.90 32.55
C ALA A 340 -9.96 -5.42 33.45
N PRO A 341 -9.15 -6.31 34.08
CA PRO A 341 -8.04 -5.88 34.93
C PRO A 341 -6.92 -5.19 34.13
N VAL A 342 -6.69 -5.61 32.89
CA VAL A 342 -5.66 -5.01 32.01
C VAL A 342 -6.07 -3.60 31.60
N LEU A 343 -7.36 -3.39 31.32
CA LEU A 343 -7.93 -2.12 30.88
C LEU A 343 -8.15 -1.11 32.03
N GLU A 344 -7.86 -1.48 33.29
CA GLU A 344 -7.75 -0.51 34.39
C GLU A 344 -6.53 0.40 34.20
N HIS A 345 -5.47 -0.10 33.56
CA HIS A 345 -4.32 0.71 33.20
C HIS A 345 -4.67 1.62 32.01
N GLY A 346 -4.71 2.94 32.25
CA GLY A 346 -5.12 3.92 31.24
C GLY A 346 -4.38 3.82 29.90
N ILE A 347 -3.07 3.52 29.92
CA ILE A 347 -2.27 3.30 28.70
C ILE A 347 -2.75 2.09 27.88
N MET A 348 -3.19 1.02 28.55
CA MET A 348 -3.71 -0.18 27.88
C MET A 348 -5.10 0.09 27.33
N ALA A 349 -5.95 0.80 28.08
CA ALA A 349 -7.27 1.22 27.59
C ALA A 349 -7.16 2.14 26.36
N GLU A 350 -6.19 3.06 26.35
CA GLU A 350 -5.95 3.96 25.22
C GLU A 350 -5.51 3.19 23.96
N ARG A 351 -4.57 2.25 24.10
CA ARG A 351 -4.14 1.40 22.97
C ARG A 351 -5.26 0.49 22.49
N MET A 352 -6.05 -0.07 23.40
CA MET A 352 -7.21 -0.89 23.03
C MET A 352 -8.27 -0.06 22.30
N ALA A 353 -8.53 1.18 22.73
CA ALA A 353 -9.46 2.07 22.03
C ALA A 353 -8.98 2.36 20.60
N GLU A 354 -7.67 2.56 20.39
CA GLU A 354 -7.08 2.71 19.06
C GLU A 354 -7.34 1.47 18.18
N TRP A 355 -6.97 0.29 18.67
CA TRP A 355 -7.19 -0.96 17.93
C TRP A 355 -8.67 -1.26 17.69
N ALA A 356 -9.52 -0.96 18.67
CA ALA A 356 -10.96 -1.17 18.53
C ALA A 356 -11.56 -0.22 17.49
N THR A 357 -11.10 1.03 17.43
CA THR A 357 -11.55 1.99 16.42
C THR A 357 -11.15 1.52 15.01
N ASP A 358 -9.88 1.17 14.80
CA ASP A 358 -9.39 0.80 13.47
C ASP A 358 -9.87 -0.58 13.03
N GLY A 359 -10.04 -1.52 13.97
CA GLY A 359 -10.68 -2.80 13.73
C GLY A 359 -12.14 -2.63 13.32
N LEU A 360 -12.89 -1.75 13.98
CA LEU A 360 -14.29 -1.47 13.64
C LEU A 360 -14.40 -0.84 12.25
N ARG A 361 -13.54 0.13 11.91
CA ARG A 361 -13.45 0.71 10.54
C ARG A 361 -13.19 -0.36 9.48
N ALA A 362 -12.31 -1.32 9.75
CA ALA A 362 -12.06 -2.42 8.84
C ALA A 362 -13.30 -3.32 8.67
N LEU A 363 -14.00 -3.65 9.76
CA LEU A 363 -15.24 -4.43 9.68
C LEU A 363 -16.33 -3.71 8.89
N PHE A 364 -16.45 -2.39 9.02
CA PHE A 364 -17.37 -1.58 8.20
C PHE A 364 -17.01 -1.60 6.71
N LEU A 365 -15.73 -1.52 6.36
CA LEU A 365 -15.28 -1.68 4.97
C LEU A 365 -15.59 -3.08 4.42
N GLU A 366 -15.37 -4.13 5.21
CA GLU A 366 -15.74 -5.49 4.81
C GLU A 366 -17.25 -5.64 4.58
N TRP A 367 -18.07 -5.05 5.45
CA TRP A 367 -19.52 -4.97 5.25
C TRP A 367 -19.88 -4.22 3.96
N ALA A 368 -19.12 -3.17 3.63
CA ALA A 368 -19.25 -2.43 2.37
C ALA A 368 -18.62 -3.11 1.14
N GLY A 369 -18.21 -4.39 1.22
CA GLY A 369 -17.72 -5.17 0.08
C GLY A 369 -16.24 -4.94 -0.27
N TYR A 370 -15.46 -4.39 0.65
CA TYR A 370 -14.03 -4.19 0.47
C TYR A 370 -13.23 -5.32 1.10
N ARG A 371 -12.20 -5.80 0.41
CA ARG A 371 -11.08 -6.47 1.05
C ARG A 371 -10.21 -5.44 1.75
N THR A 372 -9.98 -5.66 3.04
CA THR A 372 -9.22 -4.75 3.90
C THR A 372 -7.78 -5.20 4.06
N LYS A 373 -6.86 -4.24 4.19
CA LYS A 373 -5.47 -4.46 4.61
C LYS A 373 -5.11 -3.40 5.65
N LEU A 374 -4.53 -3.82 6.77
CA LEU A 374 -3.94 -2.95 7.77
C LEU A 374 -2.43 -3.09 7.67
N ILE A 375 -1.72 -2.02 7.28
CA ILE A 375 -0.27 -2.05 7.04
C ILE A 375 0.42 -0.91 7.78
N GLU A 376 1.72 -1.10 8.07
CA GLU A 376 2.56 -0.04 8.63
C GLU A 376 2.96 0.96 7.53
N PHE A 377 2.74 2.25 7.80
CA PHE A 377 2.95 3.33 6.83
C PHE A 377 4.43 3.74 6.74
N VAL A 378 5.03 4.10 7.88
CA VAL A 378 6.42 4.54 8.06
C VAL A 378 7.06 3.67 9.17
N GLY A 379 8.37 3.70 9.43
CA GLY A 379 8.92 2.97 10.58
C GLY A 379 8.39 3.52 11.93
N THR A 380 8.23 2.65 12.93
CA THR A 380 7.72 3.03 14.28
C THR A 380 8.64 4.00 15.01
N GLU A 381 9.88 4.17 14.55
CA GLU A 381 10.84 5.18 15.01
C GLU A 381 10.42 6.64 14.78
N HIS A 382 9.34 6.89 14.02
CA HIS A 382 8.91 8.24 13.64
C HIS A 382 7.53 8.66 14.16
N THR A 383 6.64 7.72 14.47
CA THR A 383 5.32 8.02 15.07
C THR A 383 4.75 6.78 15.75
N PRO A 384 4.17 6.90 16.97
CA PRO A 384 3.46 5.80 17.62
C PRO A 384 2.19 5.39 16.85
N LYS A 385 1.62 6.30 16.04
CA LYS A 385 0.46 6.05 15.17
C LYS A 385 0.92 5.86 13.74
N ASN A 386 0.93 4.61 13.32
CA ASN A 386 1.63 4.18 12.10
C ASN A 386 0.79 3.23 11.23
N LEU A 387 -0.50 3.07 11.56
CA LEU A 387 -1.39 2.21 10.82
C LEU A 387 -1.94 2.93 9.58
N MET A 388 -1.94 2.23 8.46
CA MET A 388 -2.69 2.59 7.26
C MET A 388 -3.73 1.51 6.99
N LEU A 389 -5.00 1.90 7.00
CA LEU A 389 -6.14 1.07 6.63
C LEU A 389 -6.45 1.27 5.15
N VAL A 390 -6.43 0.17 4.41
CA VAL A 390 -6.72 0.15 2.98
C VAL A 390 -7.93 -0.73 2.72
N GLY A 391 -8.87 -0.25 1.91
CA GLY A 391 -9.97 -1.05 1.35
C GLY A 391 -9.88 -1.09 -0.17
N ILE A 392 -9.91 -2.29 -0.76
CA ILE A 392 -10.08 -2.48 -2.21
C ILE A 392 -11.42 -3.18 -2.42
N ARG A 393 -12.33 -2.56 -3.18
CA ARG A 393 -13.67 -3.11 -3.44
C ARG A 393 -13.56 -4.34 -4.33
N GLU A 394 -14.09 -5.47 -3.86
CA GLU A 394 -14.05 -6.76 -4.56
C GLU A 394 -15.42 -7.40 -4.74
N SER A 395 -16.43 -6.95 -3.98
CA SER A 395 -17.79 -7.46 -4.06
C SER A 395 -18.81 -6.33 -3.90
N ASP A 396 -20.08 -6.67 -4.15
CA ASP A 396 -21.19 -5.76 -3.93
C ASP A 396 -21.33 -5.43 -2.43
N PRO A 397 -21.55 -4.14 -2.09
CA PRO A 397 -21.67 -3.70 -0.71
C PRO A 397 -22.93 -4.25 -0.06
N PHE A 398 -22.89 -4.46 1.26
CA PHE A 398 -24.07 -4.72 2.11
C PHE A 398 -24.83 -6.02 1.77
N THR A 399 -24.15 -6.98 1.14
CA THR A 399 -24.73 -8.27 0.77
C THR A 399 -24.33 -9.42 1.70
N HIS A 400 -23.19 -9.28 2.39
CA HIS A 400 -22.60 -10.35 3.19
C HIS A 400 -22.96 -10.22 4.68
N GLU A 401 -24.11 -10.77 5.07
CA GLU A 401 -24.63 -10.71 6.45
C GLU A 401 -23.64 -11.14 7.56
N PRO A 402 -22.78 -12.17 7.37
CA PRO A 402 -21.74 -12.47 8.36
C PRO A 402 -20.75 -11.31 8.63
N ALA A 403 -20.54 -10.39 7.68
CA ALA A 403 -19.76 -9.17 7.94
C ALA A 403 -20.53 -8.18 8.84
N ARG A 404 -21.83 -7.97 8.58
CA ARG A 404 -22.69 -7.14 9.42
C ARG A 404 -22.76 -7.64 10.86
N ARG A 405 -22.94 -8.96 11.03
CA ARG A 405 -22.99 -9.59 12.35
C ARG A 405 -21.70 -9.40 13.14
N ARG A 406 -20.53 -9.49 12.49
CA ARG A 406 -19.24 -9.23 13.14
C ARG A 406 -19.13 -7.81 13.70
N ILE A 407 -19.73 -6.81 13.03
CA ILE A 407 -19.81 -5.43 13.56
C ILE A 407 -20.65 -5.41 14.84
N ALA A 408 -21.84 -6.02 14.82
CA ALA A 408 -22.73 -6.07 15.98
C ALA A 408 -22.10 -6.81 17.17
N ASP A 409 -21.49 -7.96 16.92
CA ASP A 409 -20.81 -8.77 17.94
C ASP A 409 -19.63 -7.99 18.54
N PHE A 410 -18.83 -7.30 17.71
CA PHE A 410 -17.71 -6.49 18.16
C PHE A 410 -18.16 -5.31 19.03
N LYS A 411 -19.19 -4.57 18.58
CA LYS A 411 -19.79 -3.47 19.35
C LYS A 411 -20.34 -3.97 20.68
N SER A 412 -21.06 -5.10 20.68
CA SER A 412 -21.60 -5.71 21.90
C SER A 412 -20.50 -6.11 22.89
N PHE A 413 -19.44 -6.77 22.41
CA PHE A 413 -18.32 -7.21 23.24
C PHE A 413 -17.65 -6.03 23.98
N PHE A 414 -17.43 -4.90 23.30
CA PHE A 414 -16.84 -3.71 23.90
C PHE A 414 -17.88 -2.72 24.47
N GLY A 415 -19.17 -3.04 24.48
CA GLY A 415 -20.22 -2.13 24.99
C GLY A 415 -20.39 -0.84 24.19
N LEU A 416 -20.03 -0.83 22.90
CA LEU A 416 -20.10 0.35 22.04
C LEU A 416 -21.54 0.60 21.57
N THR A 417 -22.12 1.70 22.02
CA THR A 417 -23.52 2.05 21.71
C THR A 417 -23.67 2.80 20.39
N ARG A 418 -22.69 3.62 20.01
CA ARG A 418 -22.70 4.42 18.79
C ARG A 418 -21.32 4.44 18.12
N HIS A 419 -21.34 4.57 16.80
CA HIS A 419 -20.17 4.82 15.97
C HIS A 419 -20.55 5.69 14.77
N ALA A 420 -19.66 6.57 14.31
CA ALA A 420 -19.91 7.47 13.18
C ALA A 420 -20.24 6.75 11.86
N LEU A 421 -19.88 5.47 11.75
CA LEU A 421 -20.19 4.60 10.60
C LEU A 421 -21.51 3.84 10.72
N ASP A 422 -22.23 3.91 11.85
CA ASP A 422 -23.51 3.24 12.04
C ASP A 422 -24.55 3.51 10.94
N PRO A 423 -24.60 4.69 10.27
CA PRO A 423 -25.47 4.90 9.12
C PRO A 423 -25.27 3.90 7.96
N LEU A 424 -24.10 3.24 7.86
CA LEU A 424 -23.85 2.18 6.86
C LEU A 424 -24.54 0.84 7.20
N LEU A 425 -25.16 0.72 8.37
CA LEU A 425 -25.92 -0.48 8.78
C LEU A 425 -27.42 -0.39 8.47
N ALA A 426 -27.88 0.80 8.05
CA ALA A 426 -29.28 1.12 7.82
C ALA A 426 -29.86 0.45 6.57
#